data_AF-A0A7J4G3Q2-F1
#
_entry.id   AF-A0A7J4G3Q2-F1
#
_cell.length_a   1.000
_cell.length_b   1.000
_cell.length_c   1.000
_cell.angle_alpha   90.00
_cell.angle_beta   90.00
_cell.angle_gamma   90.00
#
_symmetry.space_group_name_H-M   'P 1'
#
loop_
_entity.id
_entity.type
_entity.pdbx_description
1 polymer ?
#
loop_
_entity_poly.entity_id
_entity_poly.type
_entity_poly.pdbx_seq_one_letter_code
_entity_poly.pdbx_strand_id
1 'polypeptide(L)'
;MTGQSLCQSADRGHYVDSYAAIEPFPCPIGSYQTSIAATECILASKDYFVPSTGMISQQACPSGESQPLVGQASCNLNLEKSGIPTFALIGGVAVFALIAVVTLMRSSSKPQGKMVSKKRRKMKKK
;
A
#
# COMPACT_ATOMS: atom_id res chain seq x y z
N MET A 1 -14.29 -5.34 59.44
CA MET A 1 -14.37 -5.68 58.01
C MET A 1 -13.73 -4.55 57.22
N THR A 2 -12.44 -4.61 56.94
CA THR A 2 -11.79 -3.67 56.01
C THR A 2 -11.74 -4.33 54.64
N GLY A 3 -12.90 -4.41 53.98
CA GLY A 3 -13.02 -4.81 52.59
C GLY A 3 -12.87 -3.61 51.66
N GLN A 4 -11.75 -2.89 51.77
CA GLN A 4 -11.33 -2.03 50.66
C GLN A 4 -10.32 -2.80 49.85
N SER A 5 -10.83 -3.59 48.90
CA SER A 5 -10.05 -3.88 47.70
C SER A 5 -9.79 -2.51 47.06
N LEU A 6 -8.55 -2.00 47.17
CA LEU A 6 -8.11 -0.86 46.37
C LEU A 6 -8.44 -1.19 44.91
N CYS A 7 -9.45 -0.54 44.33
CA CYS A 7 -9.72 -0.67 42.90
C CYS A 7 -8.49 -0.14 42.17
N GLN A 8 -7.72 -1.04 41.55
CA GLN A 8 -6.56 -0.66 40.76
C GLN A 8 -7.08 0.15 39.56
N SER A 9 -6.77 1.44 39.56
CA SER A 9 -7.13 2.32 38.45
C SER A 9 -6.24 2.00 37.24
N ALA A 10 -6.77 2.09 36.02
CA ALA A 10 -5.96 1.99 34.82
C ALA A 10 -4.88 3.08 34.80
N ASP A 11 -3.64 2.70 34.58
CA ASP A 11 -2.56 3.65 34.28
C ASP A 11 -2.68 4.15 32.83
N ARG A 12 -1.88 5.16 32.49
CA ARG A 12 -1.81 5.64 31.10
C ARG A 12 -1.47 4.49 30.14
N GLY A 13 -2.02 4.56 28.95
CA GLY A 13 -1.91 3.49 27.96
C GLY A 13 -2.76 2.26 28.28
N HIS A 14 -3.51 2.25 29.38
CA HIS A 14 -4.39 1.15 29.76
C HIS A 14 -5.83 1.62 29.96
N TYR A 15 -6.75 0.67 29.98
CA TYR A 15 -8.17 0.89 30.24
C TYR A 15 -8.75 -0.25 31.09
N VAL A 16 -9.87 0.01 31.76
CA VAL A 16 -10.65 -0.98 32.51
C VAL A 16 -12.06 -1.01 31.94
N ASP A 17 -12.44 -2.13 31.32
CA ASP A 17 -13.73 -2.27 30.63
C ASP A 17 -14.91 -2.61 31.56
N SER A 18 -14.63 -3.01 32.81
CA SER A 18 -15.63 -3.49 33.75
C SER A 18 -15.27 -3.23 35.20
N TYR A 19 -16.28 -2.97 36.03
CA TYR A 19 -16.13 -2.69 37.46
C TYR A 19 -15.56 -3.86 38.29
N ALA A 20 -15.53 -5.07 37.71
CA ALA A 20 -14.98 -6.27 38.33
C ALA A 20 -13.62 -6.68 37.74
N ALA A 21 -13.04 -5.88 36.84
CA ALA A 21 -11.71 -6.13 36.33
C ALA A 21 -10.71 -6.08 37.48
N ILE A 22 -9.96 -7.16 37.63
CA ILE A 22 -8.90 -7.29 38.64
C ILE A 22 -7.59 -6.64 38.17
N GLU A 23 -7.44 -6.41 36.86
CA GLU A 23 -6.26 -5.80 36.24
C GLU A 23 -6.67 -4.91 35.05
N PRO A 24 -5.93 -3.83 34.78
CA PRO A 24 -6.17 -2.98 33.62
C PRO A 24 -5.59 -3.59 32.33
N PHE A 25 -6.28 -3.39 31.21
CA PHE A 25 -5.86 -3.89 29.91
C PHE A 25 -5.05 -2.82 29.15
N PRO A 26 -3.95 -3.17 28.48
CA PRO A 26 -3.25 -2.23 27.62
C PRO A 26 -4.12 -1.87 26.41
N CYS A 27 -4.06 -0.62 25.97
CA CYS A 27 -4.72 -0.19 24.75
C CYS A 27 -4.19 -0.98 23.55
N PRO A 28 -5.05 -1.53 22.69
CA PRO A 28 -4.61 -2.26 21.51
C PRO A 28 -3.94 -1.31 20.50
N ILE A 29 -3.17 -1.89 19.56
CA ILE A 29 -2.62 -1.16 18.42
C ILE A 29 -3.73 -0.37 17.70
N GLY A 30 -3.38 0.80 17.17
CA GLY A 30 -4.35 1.75 16.65
C GLY A 30 -5.09 2.58 17.71
N SER A 31 -4.85 2.36 19.00
CA SER A 31 -5.46 3.15 20.07
C SER A 31 -4.49 3.44 21.23
N TYR A 32 -4.70 4.54 21.94
CA TYR A 32 -3.82 5.02 22.99
C TYR A 32 -4.63 5.61 24.15
N GLN A 33 -3.98 5.84 25.29
CA GLN A 33 -4.64 6.50 26.43
C GLN A 33 -3.68 7.43 27.19
N THR A 34 -4.07 8.68 27.36
CA THR A 34 -3.27 9.74 28.01
C THR A 34 -3.59 9.92 29.49
N SER A 35 -4.77 9.49 29.93
CA SER A 35 -5.30 9.69 31.27
C SER A 35 -5.26 8.40 32.08
N ILE A 36 -5.21 8.55 33.40
CA ILE A 36 -5.42 7.44 34.34
C ILE A 36 -6.92 7.17 34.52
N ALA A 37 -7.26 6.03 35.11
CA ALA A 37 -8.62 5.57 35.39
C ALA A 37 -9.53 5.54 34.15
N ALA A 38 -8.94 5.37 32.97
CA ALA A 38 -9.69 5.29 31.74
C ALA A 38 -10.49 3.99 31.64
N THR A 39 -11.69 4.07 31.09
CA THR A 39 -12.54 2.91 30.82
C THR A 39 -12.50 2.48 29.36
N GLU A 40 -11.88 3.28 28.50
CA GLU A 40 -11.75 3.03 27.06
C GLU A 40 -10.45 3.66 26.50
N CYS A 41 -10.06 3.22 25.30
CA CYS A 41 -8.91 3.74 24.58
C CYS A 41 -9.32 4.73 23.49
N ILE A 42 -8.49 5.74 23.28
CA ILE A 42 -8.67 6.77 22.25
C ILE A 42 -8.12 6.21 20.94
N LEU A 43 -8.93 6.22 19.89
CA LEU A 43 -8.48 5.80 18.55
C LEU A 43 -7.47 6.79 17.97
N ALA A 44 -6.47 6.26 17.25
CA ALA A 44 -5.56 7.08 16.47
C ALA A 44 -6.34 7.93 15.45
N SER A 45 -6.00 9.21 15.34
CA SER A 45 -6.62 10.15 14.40
C SER A 45 -6.19 9.87 12.96
N LYS A 46 -6.89 10.46 11.98
CA LYS A 46 -6.44 10.45 10.59
C LYS A 46 -5.02 11.03 10.48
N ASP A 47 -4.19 10.43 9.63
CA ASP A 47 -2.76 10.77 9.45
C ASP A 47 -1.88 10.52 10.68
N TYR A 48 -2.41 9.79 11.68
CA TYR A 48 -1.66 9.30 12.84
C TYR A 48 -1.90 7.80 13.04
N PHE A 49 -0.92 7.11 13.63
CA PHE A 49 -0.97 5.67 13.89
C PHE A 49 -0.47 5.34 15.29
N VAL A 50 -0.83 4.16 15.79
CA VAL A 50 -0.32 3.61 17.06
C VAL A 50 0.23 2.20 16.80
N PRO A 51 1.57 2.03 16.69
CA PRO A 51 2.16 0.78 16.24
C PRO A 51 2.25 -0.31 17.33
N SER A 52 2.04 0.04 18.59
CA SER A 52 2.26 -0.87 19.72
C SER A 52 1.14 -0.73 20.75
N THR A 53 0.94 -1.80 21.52
CA THR A 53 -0.03 -1.79 22.62
C THR A 53 0.46 -0.93 23.78
N GLY A 54 -0.45 -0.47 24.63
CA GLY A 54 -0.09 0.25 25.85
C GLY A 54 0.43 1.68 25.60
N MET A 55 0.25 2.23 24.41
CA MET A 55 0.78 3.55 24.08
C MET A 55 0.00 4.68 24.74
N ILE A 56 0.72 5.73 25.15
CA ILE A 56 0.13 6.92 25.77
C ILE A 56 -0.14 8.05 24.78
N SER A 57 0.26 7.88 23.52
CA SER A 57 0.10 8.84 22.44
C SER A 57 0.08 8.13 21.08
N GLN A 58 -0.57 8.76 20.12
CA GLN A 58 -0.43 8.45 18.69
C GLN A 58 0.85 9.06 18.10
N GLN A 59 1.32 8.52 16.97
CA GLN A 59 2.47 8.99 16.19
C GLN A 59 2.01 9.51 14.83
N ALA A 60 2.59 10.60 14.33
CA ALA A 60 2.24 11.13 13.02
C ALA A 60 2.79 10.23 11.90
N CYS A 61 2.04 10.06 10.81
CA CYS A 61 2.56 9.38 9.63
C CYS A 61 3.80 10.10 9.08
N PRO A 62 4.85 9.37 8.69
CA PRO A 62 6.01 9.97 8.04
C PRO A 62 5.64 10.57 6.68
N SER A 63 6.46 11.50 6.21
CA SER A 63 6.23 12.22 4.95
C SER A 63 6.06 11.26 3.77
N GLY A 64 4.95 11.40 3.02
CA GLY A 64 4.63 10.54 1.88
C GLY A 64 3.74 9.34 2.22
N GLU A 65 3.49 9.09 3.49
CA GLU A 65 2.52 8.12 3.99
C GLU A 65 1.26 8.81 4.49
N SER A 66 0.14 8.12 4.45
CA SER A 66 -1.12 8.60 5.02
C SER A 66 -1.95 7.43 5.52
N GLN A 67 -2.73 7.70 6.55
CA GLN A 67 -3.71 6.80 7.12
C GLN A 67 -5.09 7.47 7.05
N PRO A 68 -5.96 7.08 6.11
CA PRO A 68 -7.20 7.82 5.86
C PRO A 68 -8.27 7.56 6.92
N LEU A 69 -8.17 6.46 7.66
CA LEU A 69 -9.12 6.03 8.68
C LEU A 69 -8.59 6.27 10.08
N VAL A 70 -9.51 6.42 11.03
CA VAL A 70 -9.17 6.40 12.45
C VAL A 70 -8.82 4.98 12.90
N GLY A 71 -8.05 4.88 13.98
CA GLY A 71 -7.81 3.63 14.68
C GLY A 71 -6.83 2.67 14.00
N GLN A 72 -5.94 3.13 13.12
CA GLN A 72 -4.98 2.21 12.50
C GLN A 72 -3.62 2.20 13.18
N ALA A 73 -2.95 1.05 13.02
CA ALA A 73 -1.68 0.75 13.63
C ALA A 73 -0.48 1.08 12.74
N SER A 74 -0.73 1.52 11.51
CA SER A 74 0.31 1.78 10.51
C SER A 74 -0.18 2.74 9.43
N CYS A 75 0.75 3.47 8.85
CA CYS A 75 0.49 4.32 7.70
C CYS A 75 0.75 3.57 6.39
N ASN A 76 0.09 3.99 5.32
CA ASN A 76 0.26 3.40 4.00
C ASN A 76 0.97 4.38 3.06
N LEU A 77 1.98 3.89 2.36
CA LEU A 77 2.60 4.61 1.23
C LEU A 77 1.62 4.61 0.07
N ASN A 78 1.09 5.78 -0.28
CA ASN A 78 0.23 5.91 -1.44
C ASN A 78 1.08 6.24 -2.68
N LEU A 79 1.58 5.18 -3.34
CA LEU A 79 2.42 5.31 -4.54
C LEU A 79 1.64 5.88 -5.75
N GLU A 80 0.30 5.90 -5.73
CA GLU A 80 -0.49 6.62 -6.73
C GLU A 80 -0.29 8.14 -6.66
N LYS A 81 0.01 8.69 -5.48
CA LYS A 81 0.31 10.13 -5.33
C LYS A 81 1.70 10.51 -5.85
N SER A 82 2.53 9.54 -6.22
CA SER A 82 3.88 9.78 -6.79
C SER A 82 3.86 10.47 -8.16
N GLY A 83 2.69 10.73 -8.75
CA GLY A 83 2.58 11.43 -10.03
C GLY A 83 3.16 10.65 -11.21
N ILE A 84 3.42 9.35 -11.03
CA ILE A 84 3.75 8.43 -12.12
C ILE A 84 2.41 7.82 -12.54
N PRO A 85 1.73 8.35 -13.58
CA PRO A 85 0.51 7.72 -14.04
C PRO A 85 0.84 6.30 -14.46
N THR A 86 0.13 5.30 -13.93
CA THR A 86 0.25 3.90 -14.38
C THR A 86 0.02 3.78 -15.90
N PHE A 87 -0.67 4.76 -16.49
CA PHE A 87 -0.80 4.97 -17.92
C PHE A 87 0.53 5.14 -18.66
N ALA A 88 1.61 5.62 -18.04
CA ALA A 88 2.94 5.66 -18.64
C ALA A 88 3.58 4.26 -18.73
N LEU A 89 3.25 3.36 -17.80
CA LEU A 89 3.72 1.96 -17.82
C LEU A 89 2.88 1.10 -18.77
N ILE A 90 1.57 1.34 -18.85
CA ILE A 90 0.64 0.60 -19.73
C ILE A 90 0.66 1.17 -21.16
N GLY A 91 0.85 2.48 -21.32
CA GLY A 91 0.87 3.18 -22.61
C GLY A 91 2.02 2.74 -23.52
N GLY A 92 3.12 2.26 -22.95
CA GLY A 92 4.23 1.69 -23.71
C GLY A 92 3.80 0.52 -24.59
N VAL A 93 2.94 -0.37 -24.11
CA VAL A 93 2.52 -1.57 -24.85
C VAL A 93 1.58 -1.21 -26.01
N ALA A 94 0.62 -0.31 -25.77
CA ALA A 94 -0.29 0.15 -26.80
C ALA A 94 0.44 0.97 -27.89
N VAL A 95 1.39 1.82 -27.51
CA VAL A 95 2.20 2.60 -28.44
C VAL A 95 3.16 1.71 -29.23
N PHE A 96 3.84 0.75 -28.59
CA PHE A 96 4.67 -0.23 -29.30
C PHE A 96 3.85 -1.10 -30.26
N ALA A 97 2.65 -1.54 -29.86
CA ALA A 97 1.75 -2.30 -30.72
C ALA A 97 1.27 -1.46 -31.90
N LEU A 98 0.88 -0.20 -31.69
CA LEU A 98 0.48 0.71 -32.77
C LEU A 98 1.65 1.03 -33.71
N ILE A 99 2.85 1.26 -33.20
CA ILE A 99 4.06 1.47 -34.01
C ILE A 99 4.41 0.20 -34.80
N ALA A 100 4.31 -0.98 -34.20
CA ALA A 100 4.51 -2.26 -34.89
C ALA A 100 3.47 -2.46 -35.99
N VAL A 101 2.19 -2.19 -35.72
CA VAL A 101 1.11 -2.25 -36.72
C VAL A 101 1.34 -1.25 -37.86
N VAL A 102 1.72 -0.01 -37.57
CA VAL A 102 2.01 1.03 -38.58
C VAL A 102 3.24 0.69 -39.42
N THR A 103 4.30 0.16 -38.81
CA THR A 103 5.52 -0.28 -39.53
C THR A 103 5.24 -1.52 -40.40
N LEU A 104 4.41 -2.45 -39.93
CA LEU A 104 3.96 -3.61 -40.72
C LEU A 104 3.02 -3.20 -41.86
N MET A 105 2.09 -2.26 -41.62
CA MET A 105 1.19 -1.72 -42.66
C MET A 105 1.94 -0.88 -43.72
N ARG A 106 3.06 -0.22 -43.37
CA ARG A 106 3.94 0.44 -44.34
C ARG A 106 4.81 -0.55 -45.13
N SER A 107 5.05 -1.74 -44.61
CA SER A 107 5.83 -2.80 -45.28
C SER A 107 5.03 -3.48 -46.40
N SER A 108 3.69 -3.45 -46.36
CA SER A 108 2.82 -4.14 -47.31
C SER A 108 2.44 -3.35 -48.58
N SER A 109 3.01 -2.16 -48.83
CA SER A 109 2.71 -1.36 -50.05
C SER A 109 3.70 -1.55 -51.22
N LYS A 110 4.34 -2.72 -51.37
CA LYS A 110 4.99 -3.09 -52.66
C LYS A 110 4.09 -4.08 -53.43
N PRO A 111 3.61 -3.72 -54.63
CA PRO A 111 2.76 -4.60 -55.43
C PRO A 111 3.55 -5.82 -55.95
N GLN A 112 2.88 -6.97 -55.96
CA GLN A 112 3.39 -8.25 -56.42
C GLN A 112 3.82 -8.22 -57.91
N GLY A 113 5.13 -8.23 -58.16
CA GLY A 113 5.73 -8.37 -59.49
C GLY A 113 6.33 -9.76 -59.70
N LYS A 114 5.56 -10.62 -60.36
CA LYS A 114 5.89 -11.90 -61.05
C LYS A 114 7.34 -12.42 -60.94
N MET A 115 7.51 -13.59 -60.30
CA MET A 115 8.75 -14.36 -60.29
C MET A 115 8.81 -15.27 -61.54
N VAL A 116 9.55 -14.84 -62.58
CA VAL A 116 9.90 -15.66 -63.76
C VAL A 116 11.29 -16.30 -63.57
N SER A 117 11.32 -17.62 -63.75
CA SER A 117 12.46 -18.53 -63.88
C SER A 117 13.72 -17.96 -64.55
N LYS A 118 14.91 -18.26 -63.99
CA LYS A 118 16.05 -18.83 -64.75
C LYS A 118 17.28 -19.20 -63.88
N LYS A 119 17.53 -20.52 -63.82
CA LYS A 119 18.77 -21.17 -64.31
C LYS A 119 20.09 -20.93 -63.56
N ARG A 120 20.35 -21.74 -62.52
CA ARG A 120 21.71 -21.98 -62.00
C ARG A 120 22.40 -23.04 -62.88
N ARG A 121 23.27 -22.63 -63.81
CA ARG A 121 24.12 -23.52 -64.62
C ARG A 121 25.56 -23.47 -64.08
N LYS A 122 26.08 -24.66 -63.71
CA LYS A 122 27.42 -25.26 -64.03
C LYS A 122 28.68 -24.39 -63.78
N MET A 123 29.87 -24.85 -63.34
CA MET A 123 30.60 -26.13 -63.26
C MET A 123 31.83 -25.89 -62.34
N LYS A 124 32.27 -26.84 -61.49
CA LYS A 124 33.45 -27.73 -61.71
C LYS A 124 34.73 -27.00 -62.17
N LYS A 125 35.86 -27.10 -61.45
CA LYS A 125 36.99 -28.07 -61.60
C LYS A 125 38.23 -27.32 -61.04
N LYS A 126 39.34 -27.88 -60.59
CA LYS A 126 39.95 -29.21 -60.53
C LYS A 126 41.08 -29.09 -59.50
#